data_AF-A0A2G6CAE5-F1
#
_entry.id   AF-A0A2G6CAE5-F1
#
_cell.length_a   1.000
_cell.length_b   1.000
_cell.length_c   1.000
_cell.angle_alpha   90.00
_cell.angle_beta   90.00
_cell.angle_gamma   90.00
#
_symmetry.space_group_name_H-M   'P 1'
#
loop_
_entity.id
_entity.type
_entity.pdbx_description
1 polymer ?
#
loop_
_entity_poly.entity_id
_entity_poly.type
_entity_poly.pdbx_seq_one_letter_code
_entity_poly.pdbx_strand_id
1 'polypeptide(L)'
;LLIGDSHAQDFYNAILESGAMSGYQLSTRYIPTVCQMYLGNEDISGLRDSRHQAICKQSDSLQQAKPQIAEADVVILAANWKEWSAQRLPESIRNLDLKPEQKLVVLGRKSYGKLNIRKYARMPENQLRTLRNAVDGPQLKVNHILKATIPPEQFVDQHQLICNGGNDCPVFTDDLSLITFDGGPRYLRMISA
;
A
#
# COMPACT_ATOMS: atom_id res chain seq x y z
N LEU A 1 14.25 -3.28 3.39
CA LEU A 1 13.75 -1.95 3.80
C LEU A 1 12.33 -1.75 3.29
N LEU A 2 11.39 -1.42 4.18
CA LEU A 2 10.00 -1.13 3.84
C LEU A 2 9.70 0.35 4.08
N ILE A 3 9.20 1.05 3.06
CA ILE A 3 8.99 2.50 3.09
C ILE A 3 7.54 2.81 2.75
N GLY A 4 6.91 3.66 3.56
CA GLY A 4 5.62 4.21 3.22
C GLY A 4 4.78 4.61 4.42
N ASP A 5 3.46 4.58 4.28
CA ASP A 5 2.53 5.07 5.29
C ASP A 5 1.90 3.92 6.12
N SER A 6 0.69 4.12 6.63
CA SER A 6 -0.02 3.06 7.36
C SER A 6 -0.23 1.80 6.52
N HIS A 7 -0.29 1.89 5.18
CA HIS A 7 -0.35 0.72 4.31
C HIS A 7 0.93 -0.12 4.37
N ALA A 8 2.10 0.52 4.51
CA ALA A 8 3.35 -0.19 4.75
C ALA A 8 3.34 -0.88 6.12
N GLN A 9 2.79 -0.23 7.15
CA GLN A 9 2.68 -0.83 8.48
C GLN A 9 1.77 -2.06 8.49
N ASP A 10 0.66 -2.06 7.75
CA ASP A 10 -0.17 -3.25 7.62
C ASP A 10 0.57 -4.40 6.92
N PHE A 11 1.34 -4.09 5.88
CA PHE A 11 2.13 -5.09 5.19
C PHE A 11 3.22 -5.65 6.10
N TYR A 12 3.82 -4.81 6.93
CA TYR A 12 4.75 -5.26 7.96
C TYR A 12 4.09 -6.24 8.94
N ASN A 13 2.88 -5.94 9.42
CA ASN A 13 2.13 -6.86 10.28
C ASN A 13 1.86 -8.20 9.58
N ALA A 14 1.45 -8.16 8.31
CA ALA A 14 1.23 -9.36 7.51
C ALA A 14 2.52 -10.22 7.37
N ILE A 15 3.68 -9.58 7.16
CA ILE A 15 4.97 -10.27 7.14
C ILE A 15 5.24 -10.97 8.48
N LEU A 16 5.01 -10.29 9.60
CA LEU A 16 5.23 -10.85 10.93
C LEU A 16 4.27 -12.02 11.22
N GLU A 17 3.00 -11.89 10.86
CA GLU A 17 1.98 -12.90 11.10
C GLU A 17 2.20 -14.19 10.27
N SER A 18 2.68 -14.06 9.04
CA SER A 18 2.98 -15.23 8.19
C SER A 18 4.33 -15.88 8.45
N GLY A 19 5.28 -15.15 9.01
CA GLY A 19 6.68 -15.57 9.04
C GLY A 19 7.36 -15.64 7.66
N ALA A 20 6.74 -15.07 6.62
CA ALA A 20 7.19 -15.17 5.22
C ALA A 20 8.59 -14.54 4.96
N MET A 21 9.10 -13.70 5.87
CA MET A 21 10.41 -13.07 5.76
C MET A 21 11.31 -13.33 6.98
N SER A 22 11.15 -14.48 7.63
CA SER A 22 11.93 -14.86 8.82
C SER A 22 13.46 -14.90 8.62
N GLY A 23 13.93 -15.02 7.38
CA GLY A 23 15.35 -14.94 7.02
C GLY A 23 15.87 -13.53 6.70
N TYR A 24 15.06 -12.48 6.81
CA TYR A 24 15.44 -11.10 6.47
C TYR A 24 15.54 -10.21 7.72
N GLN A 25 16.49 -9.28 7.72
CA GLN A 25 16.47 -8.16 8.65
C GLN A 25 15.53 -7.06 8.12
N LEU A 26 14.45 -6.80 8.86
CA LEU A 26 13.45 -5.82 8.49
C LEU A 26 13.73 -4.47 9.14
N SER A 27 13.68 -3.42 8.33
CA SER A 27 13.71 -2.01 8.76
C SER A 27 12.61 -1.25 8.04
N THR A 28 11.99 -0.30 8.73
CA THR A 28 10.83 0.47 8.24
C THR A 28 11.09 1.96 8.27
N ARG A 29 10.63 2.68 7.24
CA ARG A 29 10.67 4.15 7.16
C ARG A 29 9.27 4.69 6.89
N TYR A 30 8.79 5.57 7.77
CA TYR A 30 7.43 6.06 7.73
C TYR A 30 7.34 7.41 7.03
N ILE A 31 6.62 7.45 5.91
CA ILE A 31 6.27 8.67 5.18
C ILE A 31 4.75 8.82 5.26
N PRO A 32 4.21 9.87 5.91
CA PRO A 32 2.77 10.01 6.08
C PRO A 32 2.00 10.05 4.76
N THR A 33 0.80 9.47 4.75
CA THR A 33 -0.13 9.50 3.60
C THR A 33 -0.39 10.91 3.07
N VAL A 34 -0.43 11.91 3.96
CA VAL A 34 -0.69 13.29 3.54
C VAL A 34 0.46 13.86 2.69
N CYS A 35 1.69 13.38 2.93
CA CYS A 35 2.90 13.82 2.25
C CYS A 35 3.16 13.07 0.95
N GLN A 36 2.85 11.76 0.91
CA GLN A 36 3.15 10.87 -0.21
C GLN A 36 4.63 10.79 -0.57
N MET A 37 5.00 9.71 -1.25
CA MET A 37 6.33 9.52 -1.79
C MET A 37 6.49 10.30 -3.10
N TYR A 38 7.56 11.09 -3.17
CA TYR A 38 8.01 11.74 -4.39
C TYR A 38 9.51 12.04 -4.27
N LEU A 39 10.25 11.80 -5.34
CA LEU A 39 11.64 12.18 -5.47
C LEU A 39 11.89 12.66 -6.90
N GLY A 40 12.00 13.97 -7.08
CA GLY A 40 12.26 14.59 -8.38
C GLY A 40 12.35 16.10 -8.26
N ASN A 41 12.47 16.76 -9.41
CA ASN A 41 12.73 18.20 -9.48
C ASN A 41 11.45 19.04 -9.70
N GLU A 42 10.31 18.41 -9.94
CA GLU A 42 9.03 19.10 -10.09
C GLU A 42 8.61 19.76 -8.76
N ASP A 43 8.12 21.00 -8.84
CA ASP A 43 7.44 21.61 -7.70
C ASP A 43 6.05 20.99 -7.50
N ILE A 44 5.98 20.06 -6.55
CA ILE A 44 4.73 19.38 -6.16
C ILE A 44 3.93 20.12 -5.09
N SER A 45 4.31 21.35 -4.71
CA SER A 45 3.63 22.11 -3.65
C SER A 45 2.14 22.30 -3.93
N GLY A 46 1.76 22.50 -5.20
CA GLY A 46 0.37 22.61 -5.65
C GLY A 46 -0.42 21.30 -5.69
N LEU A 47 0.26 20.14 -5.59
CA LEU A 47 -0.37 18.81 -5.58
C LEU A 47 -0.64 18.32 -4.15
N ARG A 48 -0.01 18.96 -3.17
CA ARG A 48 -0.20 18.70 -1.74
C ARG A 48 -1.17 19.72 -1.18
N ASP A 49 -1.99 19.25 -0.25
CA ASP A 49 -2.85 20.13 0.54
C ASP A 49 -1.96 21.01 1.43
N SER A 50 -2.10 22.33 1.29
CA SER A 50 -1.25 23.32 1.96
C SER A 50 -1.29 23.22 3.48
N ARG A 51 -2.39 22.70 4.05
CA ARG A 51 -2.53 22.45 5.50
C ARG A 51 -1.52 21.45 6.03
N HIS A 52 -0.95 20.60 5.18
CA HIS A 52 0.03 19.58 5.56
C HIS A 52 1.49 19.99 5.29
N GLN A 53 1.77 21.22 4.86
CA GLN A 53 3.14 21.65 4.55
C GLN A 53 4.08 21.50 5.75
N ALA A 54 3.65 21.94 6.94
CA ALA A 54 4.47 21.89 8.14
C ALA A 54 4.83 20.44 8.53
N ILE A 55 3.83 19.55 8.57
CA ILE A 55 4.06 18.13 8.88
C ILE A 55 4.95 17.47 7.83
N CYS A 56 4.75 17.74 6.54
CA CYS A 56 5.55 17.12 5.50
C CYS A 56 6.99 17.63 5.40
N LYS A 57 7.26 18.86 5.87
CA LYS A 57 8.63 19.37 6.01
C LYS A 57 9.41 18.66 7.14
N GLN A 58 8.71 18.24 8.18
CA GLN A 58 9.29 17.56 9.35
C GLN A 58 9.29 16.04 9.23
N SER A 59 8.46 15.51 8.33
CA SER A 59 8.34 14.07 8.08
C SER A 59 9.51 13.53 7.27
N ASP A 60 9.64 12.22 7.31
CA ASP A 60 10.58 11.50 6.46
C ASP A 60 10.22 11.63 4.97
N SER A 61 11.18 11.31 4.11
CA SER A 61 11.06 11.40 2.66
C SER A 61 11.94 10.36 1.96
N LEU A 62 11.67 10.11 0.67
CA LEU A 62 12.55 9.26 -0.13
C LEU A 62 14.00 9.80 -0.15
N GLN A 63 14.15 11.13 -0.20
CA GLN A 63 15.47 11.77 -0.15
C GLN A 63 16.22 11.44 1.16
N GLN A 64 15.56 11.54 2.30
CA GLN A 64 16.13 11.20 3.60
C GLN A 64 16.32 9.69 3.78
N ALA A 65 15.55 8.86 3.08
CA ALA A 65 15.69 7.40 3.11
C ALA A 65 16.83 6.88 2.19
N LYS A 66 17.37 7.69 1.26
CA LYS A 66 18.41 7.26 0.30
C LYS A 66 19.59 6.51 0.92
N PRO A 67 20.18 6.92 2.06
CA PRO A 67 21.28 6.17 2.67
C PRO A 67 20.89 4.73 3.02
N GLN A 68 19.74 4.52 3.64
CA GLN A 68 19.25 3.17 3.98
C GLN A 68 18.79 2.39 2.75
N ILE A 69 18.26 3.09 1.74
CA ILE A 69 17.93 2.46 0.45
C ILE A 69 19.20 1.89 -0.18
N ALA A 70 20.32 2.61 -0.16
CA ALA A 70 21.58 2.15 -0.77
C ALA A 70 22.18 0.90 -0.08
N GLU A 71 21.82 0.63 1.17
CA GLU A 71 22.27 -0.52 1.96
C GLU A 71 21.31 -1.72 1.88
N ALA A 72 20.08 -1.56 1.38
CA ALA A 72 19.08 -2.62 1.42
C ALA A 72 19.14 -3.54 0.20
N ASP A 73 19.14 -4.86 0.39
CA ASP A 73 19.02 -5.82 -0.72
C ASP A 73 17.62 -5.75 -1.38
N VAL A 74 16.60 -5.48 -0.57
CA VAL A 74 15.20 -5.39 -0.99
C VAL A 74 14.58 -4.10 -0.49
N VAL A 75 14.01 -3.32 -1.40
CA VAL A 75 13.27 -2.08 -1.14
C VAL A 75 11.80 -2.32 -1.46
N ILE A 76 10.92 -2.12 -0.50
CA ILE A 76 9.47 -2.28 -0.65
C ILE A 76 8.81 -0.92 -0.43
N LEU A 77 8.06 -0.45 -1.43
CA LEU A 77 7.31 0.80 -1.38
C LEU A 77 5.82 0.48 -1.27
N ALA A 78 5.17 0.97 -0.21
CA ALA A 78 3.75 0.69 0.03
C ALA A 78 3.05 1.90 0.64
N ALA A 79 2.06 2.45 -0.05
CA ALA A 79 1.32 3.60 0.47
C ALA A 79 -0.17 3.54 0.15
N ASN A 80 -0.94 4.37 0.85
CA ASN A 80 -2.22 4.87 0.39
C ASN A 80 -1.98 5.85 -0.76
N TRP A 81 -1.59 5.32 -1.92
CA TRP A 81 -1.17 6.10 -3.07
C TRP A 81 -2.25 7.10 -3.49
N LYS A 82 -1.86 8.37 -3.60
CA LYS A 82 -2.62 9.42 -4.29
C LYS A 82 -2.27 9.38 -5.77
N GLU A 83 -3.23 9.75 -6.59
CA GLU A 83 -3.09 9.75 -8.06
C GLU A 83 -1.81 10.48 -8.53
N TRP A 84 -1.56 11.68 -8.02
CA TRP A 84 -0.41 12.47 -8.45
C TRP A 84 0.94 11.82 -8.08
N SER A 85 1.02 11.11 -6.96
CA SER A 85 2.22 10.41 -6.52
C SER A 85 2.43 9.13 -7.33
N ALA A 86 1.36 8.38 -7.59
CA ALA A 86 1.41 7.20 -8.45
C ALA A 86 1.90 7.54 -9.87
N GLN A 87 1.43 8.66 -10.45
CA GLN A 87 1.88 9.12 -11.77
C GLN A 87 3.38 9.46 -11.82
N ARG A 88 3.95 9.90 -10.70
CA ARG A 88 5.37 10.34 -10.58
C ARG A 88 6.27 9.27 -9.98
N LEU A 89 5.71 8.12 -9.63
CA LEU A 89 6.47 7.04 -9.02
C LEU A 89 7.59 6.52 -9.94
N PRO A 90 7.43 6.39 -11.27
CA PRO A 90 8.53 6.00 -12.15
C PRO A 90 9.72 6.96 -12.11
N GLU A 91 9.47 8.27 -12.04
CA GLU A 91 10.53 9.27 -11.87
C GLU A 91 11.20 9.10 -10.51
N SER A 92 10.40 8.94 -9.46
CA SER A 92 10.90 8.74 -8.10
C SER A 92 11.81 7.52 -8.01
N ILE A 93 11.40 6.40 -8.61
CA ILE A 93 12.18 5.16 -8.68
C ILE A 93 13.50 5.36 -9.42
N ARG A 94 13.49 6.04 -10.58
CA ARG A 94 14.75 6.35 -11.29
C ARG A 94 15.69 7.17 -10.42
N ASN A 95 15.17 8.15 -9.69
CA ASN A 95 15.97 9.03 -8.84
C ASN A 95 16.42 8.38 -7.52
N LEU A 96 15.88 7.21 -7.16
CA LEU A 96 16.41 6.40 -6.07
C LEU A 96 17.81 5.88 -6.37
N ASP A 97 18.16 5.73 -7.65
CA ASP A 97 19.46 5.22 -8.11
C ASP A 97 19.77 3.85 -7.51
N LEU A 98 18.81 2.92 -7.65
CA LEU A 98 18.93 1.55 -7.16
C LEU A 98 20.04 0.82 -7.93
N LYS A 99 20.88 0.10 -7.19
CA LYS A 99 21.93 -0.72 -7.78
C LYS A 99 21.30 -1.92 -8.52
N PRO A 100 21.95 -2.46 -9.56
CA PRO A 100 21.39 -3.55 -10.37
C PRO A 100 21.00 -4.82 -9.58
N GLU A 101 21.69 -5.08 -8.46
CA GLU A 101 21.45 -6.22 -7.59
C GLU A 101 20.27 -6.02 -6.61
N GLN A 102 19.83 -4.77 -6.41
CA GLN A 102 18.74 -4.47 -5.48
C GLN A 102 17.38 -4.86 -6.09
N LYS A 103 16.54 -5.49 -5.27
CA LYS A 103 15.16 -5.80 -5.66
C LYS A 103 14.22 -4.69 -5.21
N LEU A 104 13.46 -4.14 -6.16
CA LEU A 104 12.36 -3.22 -5.87
C LEU A 104 11.01 -3.96 -5.92
N VAL A 105 10.17 -3.69 -4.93
CA VAL A 105 8.77 -4.11 -4.91
C VAL A 105 7.88 -2.90 -4.61
N VAL A 106 6.90 -2.64 -5.46
CA VAL A 106 5.86 -1.63 -5.29
C VAL A 106 4.55 -2.34 -5.01
N LEU A 107 4.00 -2.14 -3.82
CA LEU A 107 2.70 -2.66 -3.47
C LEU A 107 1.60 -1.71 -3.96
N GLY A 108 0.66 -2.25 -4.73
CA GLY A 108 -0.56 -1.55 -5.12
C GLY A 108 -1.38 -1.13 -3.89
N ARG A 109 -2.24 -0.13 -4.09
CA ARG A 109 -3.13 0.36 -3.03
C ARG A 109 -4.18 -0.70 -2.72
N LYS A 110 -4.26 -1.13 -1.47
CA LYS A 110 -5.36 -1.98 -0.99
C LYS A 110 -6.64 -1.17 -0.76
N SER A 111 -7.79 -1.79 -1.01
CA SER A 111 -9.09 -1.29 -0.58
C SER A 111 -10.11 -2.41 -0.48
N TYR A 112 -11.01 -2.31 0.50
CA TYR A 112 -12.09 -3.28 0.75
C TYR A 112 -13.47 -2.61 0.75
N GLY A 113 -13.55 -1.42 0.16
CA GLY A 113 -14.75 -0.59 0.20
C GLY A 113 -15.10 -0.11 1.61
N LYS A 114 -16.31 0.44 1.77
CA LYS A 114 -16.79 0.94 3.06
C LYS A 114 -17.28 -0.21 3.92
N LEU A 115 -16.65 -0.41 5.09
CA LEU A 115 -17.15 -1.38 6.06
C LEU A 115 -18.33 -0.85 6.86
N ASN A 116 -19.25 -1.74 7.19
CA ASN A 116 -20.33 -1.51 8.13
C ASN A 116 -20.38 -2.63 9.18
N ILE A 117 -19.43 -2.59 10.11
CA ILE A 117 -19.26 -3.62 11.16
C ILE A 117 -20.56 -3.87 11.93
N ARG A 118 -21.33 -2.80 12.23
CA ARG A 118 -22.62 -2.91 12.94
C ARG A 118 -23.67 -3.70 12.13
N LYS A 119 -23.69 -3.52 10.81
CA LYS A 119 -24.54 -4.31 9.91
C LYS A 119 -24.07 -5.76 9.87
N TYR A 120 -22.76 -5.98 9.73
CA TYR A 120 -22.18 -7.31 9.59
C TYR A 120 -22.38 -8.17 10.83
N ALA A 121 -22.25 -7.59 12.03
CA ALA A 121 -22.48 -8.29 13.29
C ALA A 121 -23.91 -8.85 13.47
N ARG A 122 -24.86 -8.44 12.62
CA ARG A 122 -26.26 -8.87 12.65
C ARG A 122 -26.62 -9.79 11.47
N MET A 123 -25.68 -10.07 10.59
CA MET A 123 -25.88 -10.93 9.43
C MET A 123 -25.66 -12.40 9.80
N PRO A 124 -26.44 -13.34 9.24
CA PRO A 124 -26.15 -14.76 9.37
C PRO A 124 -24.87 -15.12 8.62
N GLU A 125 -24.19 -16.17 9.09
CA GLU A 125 -22.88 -16.60 8.56
C GLU A 125 -22.86 -16.83 7.04
N ASN A 126 -23.91 -17.41 6.48
CA ASN A 126 -24.01 -17.64 5.04
C ASN A 126 -24.00 -16.35 4.20
N GLN A 127 -24.55 -15.25 4.74
CA GLN A 127 -24.47 -13.94 4.11
C GLN A 127 -23.08 -13.32 4.29
N LEU A 128 -22.42 -13.54 5.42
CA LEU A 128 -21.06 -13.04 5.67
C LEU A 128 -20.04 -13.68 4.72
N ARG A 129 -20.12 -14.99 4.49
CA ARG A 129 -19.21 -15.74 3.58
C ARG A 129 -19.20 -15.21 2.15
N THR A 130 -20.34 -14.69 1.69
CA THR A 130 -20.52 -14.20 0.32
C THR A 130 -20.53 -12.68 0.24
N LEU A 131 -20.31 -11.99 1.38
CA LEU A 131 -20.37 -10.54 1.44
C LEU A 131 -19.19 -9.91 0.71
N ARG A 132 -19.52 -9.09 -0.27
CA ARG A 132 -18.57 -8.27 -1.01
C ARG A 132 -18.94 -6.80 -0.92
N ASN A 133 -17.93 -5.94 -0.83
CA ASN A 133 -18.10 -4.49 -0.81
C ASN A 133 -17.56 -3.88 -2.10
N ALA A 134 -18.32 -2.94 -2.68
CA ALA A 134 -17.85 -2.15 -3.80
C ALA A 134 -16.61 -1.33 -3.41
N VAL A 135 -15.61 -1.36 -4.28
CA VAL A 135 -14.39 -0.55 -4.17
C VAL A 135 -14.59 0.77 -4.88
N ASP A 136 -14.08 1.85 -4.29
CA ASP A 136 -14.26 3.19 -4.81
C ASP A 136 -13.42 3.42 -6.08
N GLY A 137 -14.02 4.03 -7.10
CA GLY A 137 -13.44 4.20 -8.44
C GLY A 137 -12.07 4.91 -8.46
N PRO A 138 -11.87 6.01 -7.71
CA PRO A 138 -10.56 6.63 -7.50
C PRO A 138 -9.47 5.66 -7.03
N GLN A 139 -9.79 4.61 -6.28
CA GLN A 139 -8.80 3.64 -5.81
C GLN A 139 -8.39 2.69 -6.93
N LEU A 140 -9.36 2.20 -7.72
CA LEU A 140 -9.12 1.39 -8.90
C LEU A 140 -8.26 2.15 -9.93
N LYS A 141 -8.54 3.44 -10.12
CA LYS A 141 -7.76 4.32 -11.01
C LYS A 141 -6.29 4.37 -10.61
N VAL A 142 -5.99 4.49 -9.31
CA VAL A 142 -4.62 4.52 -8.81
C VAL A 142 -3.89 3.20 -9.07
N ASN A 143 -4.53 2.05 -8.84
CA ASN A 143 -3.91 0.76 -9.14
C ASN A 143 -3.70 0.55 -10.64
N HIS A 144 -4.61 1.04 -11.49
CA HIS A 144 -4.41 1.04 -12.93
C HIS A 144 -3.18 1.88 -13.35
N ILE A 145 -3.00 3.06 -12.76
CA ILE A 145 -1.81 3.90 -13.00
C ILE A 145 -0.54 3.15 -12.59
N LEU A 146 -0.52 2.54 -11.41
CA LEU A 146 0.66 1.80 -10.95
C LEU A 146 0.96 0.61 -11.85
N LYS A 147 -0.07 -0.19 -12.20
CA LYS A 147 0.06 -1.34 -13.09
C LYS A 147 0.55 -0.97 -14.50
N ALA A 148 0.18 0.22 -14.98
CA ALA A 148 0.59 0.70 -16.30
C ALA A 148 1.99 1.33 -16.31
N THR A 149 2.47 1.84 -15.17
CA THR A 149 3.71 2.63 -15.10
C THR A 149 4.87 1.91 -14.42
N ILE A 150 4.59 0.88 -13.63
CA ILE A 150 5.59 0.08 -12.92
C ILE A 150 5.79 -1.25 -13.66
N PRO A 151 7.03 -1.70 -13.88
CA PRO A 151 7.30 -2.99 -14.49
C PRO A 151 6.60 -4.15 -13.75
N PRO A 152 6.02 -5.14 -14.45
CA PRO A 152 5.26 -6.23 -13.82
C PRO A 152 6.04 -7.02 -12.76
N GLU A 153 7.36 -7.16 -12.93
CA GLU A 153 8.26 -7.84 -12.00
C GLU A 153 8.52 -7.06 -10.71
N GLN A 154 8.21 -5.76 -10.70
CA GLN A 154 8.34 -4.88 -9.53
C GLN A 154 6.98 -4.60 -8.89
N PHE A 155 5.85 -4.83 -9.56
CA PHE A 155 4.53 -4.46 -9.06
C PHE A 155 3.75 -5.64 -8.48
N VAL A 156 3.23 -5.47 -7.26
CA VAL A 156 2.32 -6.44 -6.64
C VAL A 156 0.93 -5.82 -6.51
N ASP A 157 0.00 -6.32 -7.33
CA ASP A 157 -1.38 -5.88 -7.34
C ASP A 157 -2.20 -6.61 -6.26
N GLN A 158 -2.17 -6.06 -5.04
CA GLN A 158 -2.92 -6.62 -3.90
C GLN A 158 -4.44 -6.70 -4.19
N HIS A 159 -4.97 -5.75 -4.98
CA HIS A 159 -6.37 -5.74 -5.36
C HIS A 159 -6.69 -6.90 -6.32
N GLN A 160 -5.81 -7.18 -7.28
CA GLN A 160 -5.96 -8.37 -8.12
C GLN A 160 -5.94 -9.66 -7.30
N LEU A 161 -5.02 -9.78 -6.34
CA LEU A 161 -4.84 -11.00 -5.54
C LEU A 161 -6.02 -11.29 -4.62
N ILE A 162 -6.59 -10.25 -3.99
CA ILE A 162 -7.60 -10.43 -2.95
C ILE A 162 -9.03 -10.25 -3.49
N CYS A 163 -9.19 -9.39 -4.50
CA CYS A 163 -10.49 -9.02 -5.05
C CYS A 163 -10.72 -9.58 -6.45
N ASN A 164 -9.81 -10.42 -6.96
CA ASN A 164 -9.83 -10.98 -8.32
C ASN A 164 -9.89 -9.91 -9.42
N GLY A 165 -9.43 -8.69 -9.14
CA GLY A 165 -9.47 -7.56 -10.08
C GLY A 165 -10.87 -6.97 -10.31
N GLY A 166 -11.88 -7.41 -9.55
CA GLY A 166 -13.25 -6.93 -9.66
C GLY A 166 -13.42 -5.50 -9.12
N ASN A 167 -14.65 -4.98 -9.26
CA ASN A 167 -15.04 -3.70 -8.66
C ASN A 167 -15.57 -3.85 -7.23
N ASP A 168 -15.46 -5.05 -6.67
CA ASP A 168 -15.82 -5.38 -5.31
C ASP A 168 -14.75 -6.29 -4.67
N CYS A 169 -14.72 -6.34 -3.35
CA CYS A 169 -13.78 -7.15 -2.59
C CYS A 169 -14.51 -7.99 -1.55
N PRO A 170 -14.03 -9.21 -1.25
CA PRO A 170 -14.53 -9.95 -0.11
C PRO A 170 -14.26 -9.16 1.18
N VAL A 171 -15.19 -9.27 2.13
CA VAL A 171 -15.07 -8.61 3.44
C VAL A 171 -14.56 -9.58 4.50
N PHE A 172 -14.90 -10.86 4.35
CA PHE A 172 -14.54 -11.94 5.27
C PHE A 172 -13.71 -12.99 4.55
N THR A 173 -12.87 -13.66 5.33
CA THR A 173 -12.18 -14.90 4.95
C THR A 173 -13.15 -16.09 5.00
N ASP A 174 -12.71 -17.25 4.51
CA ASP A 174 -13.51 -18.48 4.55
C ASP A 174 -13.78 -18.99 5.96
N ASP A 175 -12.96 -18.65 6.95
CA ASP A 175 -13.20 -18.94 8.37
C ASP A 175 -14.04 -17.85 9.08
N LEU A 176 -14.67 -16.95 8.33
CA LEU A 176 -15.48 -15.82 8.84
C LEU A 176 -14.69 -14.81 9.69
N SER A 177 -13.37 -14.78 9.55
CA SER A 177 -12.55 -13.69 10.06
C SER A 177 -12.71 -12.46 9.17
N LEU A 178 -12.78 -11.28 9.77
CA LEU A 178 -12.84 -10.03 9.03
C LEU A 178 -11.47 -9.72 8.40
N ILE A 179 -11.40 -9.47 7.09
CA ILE A 179 -10.13 -9.24 6.36
C ILE A 179 -9.46 -7.93 6.81
N THR A 180 -10.26 -6.89 7.07
CA THR A 180 -9.80 -5.59 7.58
C THR A 180 -10.78 -4.99 8.58
N PHE A 181 -10.28 -4.36 9.64
CA PHE A 181 -11.10 -3.80 10.72
C PHE A 181 -11.85 -2.52 10.33
N ASP A 182 -11.28 -1.66 9.46
CA ASP A 182 -11.85 -0.35 9.12
C ASP A 182 -12.09 -0.12 7.62
N GLY A 183 -11.84 -1.13 6.79
CA GLY A 183 -11.96 -1.02 5.31
C GLY A 183 -10.77 -0.31 4.68
N GLY A 184 -9.86 0.13 5.54
CA GLY A 184 -8.62 0.80 5.25
C GLY A 184 -7.45 0.14 5.97
N PRO A 185 -6.43 0.93 6.34
CA PRO A 185 -5.09 0.42 6.60
C PRO A 185 -4.80 0.14 8.07
N ARG A 186 -5.67 -0.58 8.78
CA ARG A 186 -5.37 -0.87 10.20
C ARG A 186 -5.26 -2.32 10.61
N TYR A 187 -5.76 -3.28 9.85
CA TYR A 187 -5.50 -4.70 10.08
C TYR A 187 -5.69 -5.43 8.75
N LEU A 188 -4.76 -6.33 8.43
CA LEU A 188 -4.90 -7.30 7.34
C LEU A 188 -4.60 -8.68 7.92
N ARG A 189 -5.60 -9.54 8.00
CA ARG A 189 -5.34 -10.98 8.12
C ARG A 189 -5.23 -11.57 6.72
N MET A 190 -4.17 -12.31 6.47
CA MET A 190 -3.99 -13.00 5.18
C MET A 190 -5.06 -14.09 5.02
N ILE A 191 -5.66 -14.11 3.83
CA ILE A 191 -6.47 -15.24 3.37
C ILE A 191 -5.48 -16.38 3.08
N SER A 192 -5.60 -17.50 3.78
CA SER A 192 -4.88 -18.71 3.42
C SER A 192 -5.41 -19.21 2.07
N ALA A 193 -4.53 -19.35 1.08
CA ALA A 193 -4.83 -19.98 -0.20
C ALA A 193 -4.81 -21.51 -0.07
#